data_AF-A0A818ZG20-F1
#
_entry.id   AF-A0A818ZG20-F1
#
_cell.length_a   1.000
_cell.length_b   1.000
_cell.length_c   1.000
_cell.angle_alpha   90.00
_cell.angle_beta   90.00
_cell.angle_gamma   90.00
#
_symmetry.space_group_name_H-M   'P 1'
#
loop_
_entity.id
_entity.type
_entity.pdbx_description
1 polymer ?
#
loop_
_entity_poly.entity_id
_entity_poly.type
_entity_poly.pdbx_seq_one_letter_code
_entity_poly.pdbx_strand_id
1 'polypeptide(L)'
;MASTTALTSLAEIEESLRQISISDFTELKSYAKPPLAYLAIFEGIGVLLDPSKKAWEWTDDKKLMSGNKNDFLQRLFNFDKDNINNEQIERLKSILARNDCQPAHLASISTLCSKLGLWLQAILEYATQRQQSNQHIQAQTINLPRYLATLFALDENSVEIGQKATACVLAAAWCRHDHRLANNLLRHRRLFTLTEVFKAITMLDAARRIRVYEKQLKRLELCQTKPKVTKLGKIKK
;
A
#
# COMPACT_ATOMS: atom_id res chain seq x y z
N MET A 1 -2.19 4.01 -24.36
CA MET A 1 -0.90 4.16 -23.67
C MET A 1 -1.09 3.67 -22.24
N ALA A 2 -0.96 2.37 -22.05
CA ALA A 2 -1.25 1.66 -20.80
C ALA A 2 0.04 1.58 -19.97
N SER A 3 0.26 2.56 -19.12
CA SER A 3 1.39 2.56 -18.19
C SER A 3 1.12 1.51 -17.09
N THR A 4 1.77 0.35 -17.23
CA THR A 4 2.22 -0.49 -16.10
C THR A 4 1.18 -0.92 -15.05
N THR A 5 -0.08 -1.10 -15.44
CA THR A 5 -1.13 -1.71 -14.59
C THR A 5 -1.03 -3.24 -14.56
N ALA A 6 0.13 -3.78 -14.21
CA ALA A 6 0.29 -5.21 -13.98
C ALA A 6 1.14 -5.41 -12.72
N LEU A 7 0.45 -5.57 -11.59
CA LEU A 7 0.81 -6.55 -10.58
C LEU A 7 2.30 -6.57 -10.20
N THR A 8 2.72 -5.59 -9.40
CA THR A 8 3.56 -5.94 -8.27
C THR A 8 2.76 -5.63 -7.03
N SER A 9 2.07 -6.63 -6.50
CA SER A 9 1.48 -6.49 -5.16
C SER A 9 2.57 -6.03 -4.19
N LEU A 10 2.24 -5.24 -3.16
CA LEU A 10 3.24 -4.79 -2.18
C LEU A 10 4.10 -5.95 -1.66
N ALA A 11 3.51 -7.15 -1.54
CA ALA A 11 4.22 -8.39 -1.24
C ALA A 11 5.27 -8.78 -2.28
N GLU A 12 4.95 -8.76 -3.58
CA GLU A 12 5.90 -9.04 -4.67
C GLU A 12 7.05 -8.03 -4.72
N ILE A 13 6.78 -6.76 -4.38
CA ILE A 13 7.81 -5.72 -4.27
C ILE A 13 8.72 -6.02 -3.08
N GLU A 14 8.16 -6.37 -1.92
CA GLU A 14 8.92 -6.75 -0.73
C GLU A 14 9.78 -8.00 -0.97
N GLU A 15 9.26 -9.00 -1.69
CA GLU A 15 10.03 -10.17 -2.12
C GLU A 15 11.17 -9.79 -3.05
N SER A 16 10.92 -8.89 -4.01
CA SER A 16 11.94 -8.38 -4.92
C SER A 16 13.04 -7.59 -4.19
N LEU A 17 12.67 -6.88 -3.11
CA LEU A 17 13.62 -6.19 -2.23
C LEU A 17 14.47 -7.16 -1.40
N ARG A 18 13.91 -8.29 -0.94
CA ARG A 18 14.69 -9.34 -0.24
C ARG A 18 15.79 -9.94 -1.13
N GLN A 19 15.55 -9.99 -2.44
CA GLN A 19 16.50 -10.52 -3.44
C GLN A 19 17.57 -9.51 -3.89
N ILE A 20 17.65 -8.30 -3.29
CA ILE A 20 18.71 -7.34 -3.63
C ILE A 20 20.09 -7.93 -3.34
N SER A 21 21.05 -7.68 -4.25
CA SER A 21 22.43 -8.13 -4.08
C SER A 21 23.12 -7.39 -2.92
N ILE A 22 24.05 -8.05 -2.25
CA ILE A 22 24.82 -7.40 -1.17
C ILE A 22 25.72 -6.30 -1.75
N SER A 23 26.23 -6.50 -2.97
CA SER A 23 27.07 -5.54 -3.70
C SER A 23 26.36 -4.20 -3.91
N ASP A 24 25.12 -4.21 -4.41
CA ASP A 24 24.36 -2.97 -4.65
C ASP A 24 24.19 -2.15 -3.36
N PHE A 25 23.98 -2.84 -2.23
CA PHE A 25 23.84 -2.19 -0.93
C PHE A 25 25.18 -1.63 -0.42
N THR A 26 26.30 -2.33 -0.65
CA THR A 26 27.63 -1.84 -0.29
C THR A 26 28.07 -0.65 -1.15
N GLU A 27 27.75 -0.66 -2.45
CA GLU A 27 27.99 0.47 -3.35
C GLU A 27 27.24 1.70 -2.87
N LEU A 28 25.96 1.53 -2.52
CA LEU A 28 25.13 2.60 -2.01
C LEU A 28 25.70 3.25 -0.73
N LYS A 29 26.24 2.44 0.20
CA LYS A 29 26.92 2.94 1.40
C LYS A 29 28.21 3.70 1.10
N SER A 30 28.90 3.33 0.03
CA SER A 30 30.22 3.88 -0.31
C SER A 30 30.17 5.33 -0.81
N TYR A 31 28.99 5.84 -1.22
CA TYR A 31 28.87 7.20 -1.73
C TYR A 31 29.21 8.26 -0.67
N ALA A 32 30.18 9.12 -1.01
CA ALA A 32 30.45 10.35 -0.27
C ALA A 32 29.40 11.42 -0.56
N LYS A 33 29.04 11.58 -1.85
CA LYS A 33 27.94 12.42 -2.34
C LYS A 33 27.03 11.57 -3.23
N PRO A 34 25.82 11.21 -2.79
CA PRO A 34 24.93 10.35 -3.56
C PRO A 34 24.25 11.15 -4.70
N PRO A 35 23.84 10.46 -5.79
CA PRO A 35 22.95 11.02 -6.80
C PRO A 35 21.64 11.58 -6.20
N LEU A 36 21.07 12.61 -6.86
CA LEU A 36 19.82 13.26 -6.42
C LEU A 36 18.65 12.27 -6.26
N ALA A 37 18.57 11.26 -7.13
CA ALA A 37 17.56 10.21 -7.05
C ALA A 37 17.60 9.43 -5.72
N TYR A 38 18.81 9.12 -5.22
CA TYR A 38 18.94 8.45 -3.93
C TYR A 38 18.52 9.36 -2.78
N LEU A 39 18.90 10.62 -2.82
CA LEU A 39 18.47 11.59 -1.82
C LEU A 39 16.95 11.68 -1.75
N ALA A 40 16.26 11.73 -2.89
CA ALA A 40 14.81 11.78 -2.93
C ALA A 40 14.15 10.51 -2.38
N ILE A 41 14.66 9.32 -2.71
CA ILE A 41 14.13 8.06 -2.17
C ILE A 41 14.35 7.96 -0.66
N PHE A 42 15.55 8.28 -0.18
CA PHE A 42 15.85 8.21 1.25
C PHE A 42 15.14 9.30 2.05
N GLU A 43 14.94 10.50 1.49
CA GLU A 43 14.05 11.53 2.03
C GLU A 43 12.62 10.97 2.19
N GLY A 44 12.12 10.24 1.18
CA GLY A 44 10.82 9.59 1.24
C GLY A 44 10.72 8.48 2.31
N ILE A 45 11.69 7.58 2.36
CA ILE A 45 11.80 6.55 3.41
C ILE A 45 11.88 7.20 4.79
N GLY A 46 12.62 8.29 4.88
CA GLY A 46 12.80 9.05 6.10
C GLY A 46 11.50 9.68 6.61
N VAL A 47 10.71 10.30 5.72
CA VAL A 47 9.38 10.84 6.07
C VAL A 47 8.45 9.75 6.62
N LEU A 48 8.57 8.51 6.16
CA LEU A 48 7.81 7.38 6.70
C LEU A 48 8.30 7.01 8.10
N LEU A 49 9.61 6.78 8.27
CA LEU A 49 10.17 6.25 9.51
C LEU A 49 10.28 7.26 10.66
N ASP A 50 10.49 8.55 10.36
CA ASP A 50 10.52 9.62 11.36
C ASP A 50 9.74 10.85 10.84
N PRO A 51 8.41 10.88 11.03
CA PRO A 51 7.56 12.01 10.58
C PRO A 51 7.93 13.35 11.21
N SER A 52 8.58 13.35 12.38
CA SER A 52 8.92 14.57 13.12
C SER A 52 10.04 15.35 12.45
N LYS A 53 10.83 14.67 11.61
CA LYS A 53 12.01 15.24 10.98
C LYS A 53 11.66 15.94 9.66
N LYS A 54 11.90 17.25 9.62
CA LYS A 54 11.56 18.10 8.47
C LYS A 54 12.58 18.08 7.33
N ALA A 55 13.84 17.81 7.64
CA ALA A 55 14.93 17.75 6.67
C ALA A 55 15.74 16.47 6.87
N TRP A 56 15.92 15.73 5.79
CA TRP A 56 16.75 14.54 5.74
C TRP A 56 18.06 14.87 5.04
N GLU A 57 19.17 14.66 5.75
CA GLU A 57 20.51 14.79 5.19
C GLU A 57 21.12 13.41 4.96
N TRP A 58 22.05 13.31 4.02
CA TRP A 58 22.76 12.06 3.72
C TRP A 58 23.47 11.45 4.94
N THR A 59 23.82 12.27 5.93
CA THR A 59 24.38 11.83 7.22
C THR A 59 23.40 10.96 8.01
N ASP A 60 22.10 11.25 7.92
CA ASP A 60 21.04 10.50 8.58
C ASP A 60 20.67 9.24 7.80
N ASP A 61 20.70 9.32 6.47
CA ASP A 61 20.53 8.15 5.60
C ASP A 61 21.62 7.11 5.87
N LYS A 62 22.87 7.56 6.06
CA LYS A 62 23.99 6.69 6.47
C LYS A 62 23.75 6.04 7.84
N LYS A 63 23.19 6.76 8.81
CA LYS A 63 22.82 6.18 10.11
C LYS A 63 21.72 5.15 9.94
N LEU A 64 20.73 5.43 9.11
CA LEU A 64 19.61 4.54 8.83
C LEU A 64 20.09 3.23 8.19
N MET A 65 21.13 3.32 7.35
CA MET A 65 21.78 2.17 6.73
C MET A 65 22.91 1.54 7.56
N SER A 66 23.26 2.06 8.73
CA SER A 66 24.46 1.62 9.50
C SER A 66 24.53 0.11 9.78
N GLY A 67 23.39 -0.57 9.86
CA GLY A 67 23.31 -2.02 10.05
C GLY A 67 23.55 -2.85 8.78
N ASN A 68 23.23 -4.15 8.86
CA ASN A 68 23.30 -5.04 7.70
C ASN A 68 22.14 -4.76 6.73
N LYS A 69 22.30 -5.19 5.47
CA LYS A 69 21.24 -5.12 4.45
C LYS A 69 19.90 -5.63 4.99
N ASN A 70 19.93 -6.77 5.68
CA ASN A 70 18.73 -7.41 6.22
C ASN A 70 18.08 -6.59 7.34
N ASP A 71 18.87 -5.92 8.18
CA ASP A 71 18.34 -5.10 9.28
C ASP A 71 17.62 -3.87 8.73
N PHE A 72 18.19 -3.24 7.69
CA PHE A 72 17.55 -2.14 6.98
C PHE A 72 16.22 -2.59 6.35
N LEU A 73 16.22 -3.71 5.61
CA LEU A 73 15.00 -4.23 4.99
C LEU A 73 13.94 -4.63 6.04
N GLN A 74 14.35 -5.21 7.17
CA GLN A 74 13.42 -5.52 8.27
C GLN A 74 12.78 -4.26 8.85
N ARG A 75 13.53 -3.17 9.02
CA ARG A 75 12.97 -1.89 9.47
C ARG A 75 11.94 -1.33 8.50
N LEU A 76 12.19 -1.45 7.19
CA LEU A 76 11.22 -1.04 6.16
C LEU A 76 9.96 -1.89 6.21
N PHE A 77 10.08 -3.22 6.27
CA PHE A 77 8.93 -4.12 6.23
C PHE A 77 8.13 -4.16 7.54
N ASN A 78 8.78 -3.89 8.68
CA ASN A 78 8.12 -3.79 9.98
C ASN A 78 7.47 -2.42 10.22
N PHE A 79 7.60 -1.49 9.27
CA PHE A 79 6.98 -0.18 9.39
C PHE A 79 5.46 -0.28 9.41
N ASP A 80 4.83 0.50 10.29
CA ASP A 80 3.38 0.52 10.45
C ASP A 80 2.72 1.33 9.32
N LYS A 81 2.54 0.67 8.16
CA LYS A 81 1.84 1.22 7.00
C LYS A 81 0.39 1.62 7.26
N ASP A 82 -0.17 1.20 8.39
CA ASP A 82 -1.56 1.42 8.76
C ASP A 82 -1.79 2.75 9.50
N ASN A 83 -0.71 3.39 9.98
CA ASN A 83 -0.74 4.62 10.75
C ASN A 83 0.03 5.78 10.09
N ILE A 84 -0.11 5.92 8.76
CA ILE A 84 0.50 7.02 8.00
C ILE A 84 -0.42 8.24 8.03
N ASN A 85 0.10 9.39 8.48
CA ASN A 85 -0.64 10.65 8.57
C ASN A 85 -0.75 11.37 7.22
N ASN A 86 -1.76 12.22 7.07
CA ASN A 86 -2.00 13.02 5.85
C ASN A 86 -0.79 13.89 5.47
N GLU A 87 -0.10 14.48 6.45
CA GLU A 87 1.10 15.28 6.22
C GLU A 87 2.22 14.45 5.58
N GLN A 88 2.40 13.19 6.02
CA GLN A 88 3.39 12.29 5.43
C GLN A 88 3.00 11.94 4.00
N ILE A 89 1.72 11.65 3.75
CA ILE A 89 1.21 11.35 2.40
C ILE A 89 1.49 12.51 1.43
N GLU A 90 1.19 13.74 1.81
CA GLU A 90 1.40 14.91 0.94
C GLU A 90 2.89 15.22 0.70
N ARG A 91 3.73 15.07 1.72
CA ARG A 91 5.19 15.17 1.54
C ARG A 91 5.72 14.09 0.60
N LEU A 92 5.29 12.84 0.79
CA LEU A 92 5.68 11.72 -0.08
C LEU A 92 5.23 11.93 -1.53
N LYS A 93 4.01 12.41 -1.77
CA LYS A 93 3.56 12.79 -3.12
C LYS A 93 4.47 13.83 -3.75
N SER A 94 4.84 14.86 -2.98
CA SER A 94 5.70 15.94 -3.46
C SER A 94 7.11 15.46 -3.80
N ILE A 95 7.66 14.53 -3.02
CA ILE A 95 8.98 13.92 -3.24
C ILE A 95 8.94 13.02 -4.48
N LEU A 96 7.94 12.14 -4.60
CA LEU A 96 7.80 11.20 -5.71
C LEU A 96 7.39 11.89 -7.03
N ALA A 97 6.83 13.09 -6.98
CA ALA A 97 6.53 13.90 -8.16
C ALA A 97 7.78 14.55 -8.80
N ARG A 98 8.93 14.57 -8.11
CA ARG A 98 10.19 15.10 -8.66
C ARG A 98 10.65 14.25 -9.85
N ASN A 99 11.28 14.88 -10.84
CA ASN A 99 11.77 14.18 -12.04
C ASN A 99 12.83 13.12 -11.71
N ASP A 100 13.53 13.30 -10.59
CA ASP A 100 14.55 12.38 -10.07
C ASP A 100 13.97 11.03 -9.61
N CYS A 101 12.66 10.96 -9.34
CA CYS A 101 11.93 9.77 -8.88
C CYS A 101 11.25 9.00 -10.03
N GLN A 102 11.45 9.41 -11.30
CA GLN A 102 10.84 8.72 -12.43
C GLN A 102 11.41 7.31 -12.58
N PRO A 103 10.58 6.27 -12.79
CA PRO A 103 11.02 4.88 -12.79
C PRO A 103 12.09 4.59 -13.85
N ALA A 104 12.03 5.28 -15.00
CA ALA A 104 13.05 5.20 -16.05
C ALA A 104 14.42 5.74 -15.58
N HIS A 105 14.43 6.84 -14.83
CA HIS A 105 15.65 7.42 -14.29
C HIS A 105 16.23 6.55 -13.16
N LEU A 106 15.37 6.06 -12.26
CA LEU A 106 15.78 5.16 -11.16
C LEU A 106 16.44 3.87 -11.68
N ALA A 107 15.86 3.28 -12.74
CA ALA A 107 16.40 2.07 -13.37
C ALA A 107 17.76 2.31 -14.02
N SER A 108 18.03 3.51 -14.54
CA SER A 108 19.33 3.87 -15.12
C SER A 108 20.45 4.00 -14.09
N ILE A 109 20.10 4.32 -12.83
CA ILE A 109 21.06 4.54 -11.76
C ILE A 109 21.39 3.23 -11.04
N SER A 110 20.37 2.49 -10.60
CA SER A 110 20.58 1.22 -9.90
C SER A 110 19.30 0.41 -9.78
N THR A 111 19.46 -0.91 -9.81
CA THR A 111 18.42 -1.90 -9.52
C THR A 111 17.81 -1.71 -8.12
N LEU A 112 18.64 -1.36 -7.12
CA LEU A 112 18.21 -1.12 -5.74
C LEU A 112 17.32 0.14 -5.68
N CYS A 113 17.77 1.22 -6.31
CA CYS A 113 17.07 2.51 -6.39
C CYS A 113 15.67 2.33 -7.01
N SER A 114 15.60 1.60 -8.13
CA SER A 114 14.34 1.26 -8.79
C SER A 114 13.38 0.50 -7.87
N LYS A 115 13.86 -0.55 -7.18
CA LYS A 115 13.02 -1.36 -6.28
C LYS A 115 12.52 -0.57 -5.07
N LEU A 116 13.36 0.29 -4.47
CA LEU A 116 12.94 1.14 -3.36
C LEU A 116 11.92 2.20 -3.79
N GLY A 117 12.09 2.79 -4.98
CA GLY A 117 11.12 3.73 -5.55
C GLY A 117 9.75 3.08 -5.76
N LEU A 118 9.72 1.87 -6.33
CA LEU A 118 8.49 1.09 -6.48
C LEU A 118 7.82 0.79 -5.13
N TRP A 119 8.60 0.48 -4.11
CA TRP A 119 8.09 0.23 -2.75
C TRP A 119 7.45 1.48 -2.14
N LEU A 120 8.11 2.64 -2.25
CA LEU A 120 7.55 3.91 -1.79
C LEU A 120 6.23 4.25 -2.51
N GLN A 121 6.19 4.05 -3.83
CA GLN A 121 4.99 4.27 -4.63
C GLN A 121 3.84 3.34 -4.19
N ALA A 122 4.13 2.07 -3.93
CA ALA A 122 3.13 1.11 -3.45
C ALA A 122 2.61 1.45 -2.05
N ILE A 123 3.47 1.95 -1.15
CA ILE A 123 3.05 2.43 0.17
C ILE A 123 2.18 3.67 0.06
N LEU A 124 2.58 4.63 -0.78
CA LEU A 124 1.79 5.83 -1.00
C LEU A 124 0.40 5.46 -1.52
N GLU A 125 0.34 4.55 -2.50
CA GLU A 125 -0.92 4.05 -3.01
C GLU A 125 -1.73 3.42 -1.88
N TYR A 126 -1.18 2.44 -1.16
CA TYR A 126 -1.85 1.80 -0.02
C TYR A 126 -2.41 2.81 1.00
N ALA A 127 -1.60 3.78 1.41
CA ALA A 127 -1.98 4.82 2.37
C ALA A 127 -3.15 5.67 1.87
N THR A 128 -3.09 6.12 0.61
CA THR A 128 -4.19 6.89 -0.01
C THR A 128 -5.47 6.06 -0.14
N GLN A 129 -5.36 4.77 -0.49
CA GLN A 129 -6.53 3.89 -0.57
C GLN A 129 -7.18 3.69 0.80
N ARG A 130 -6.37 3.52 1.85
CA ARG A 130 -6.83 3.40 3.23
C ARG A 130 -7.50 4.69 3.72
N GLN A 131 -6.89 5.85 3.45
CA GLN A 131 -7.44 7.15 3.81
C GLN A 131 -8.83 7.38 3.19
N GLN A 132 -9.00 7.10 1.90
CA GLN A 132 -10.30 7.21 1.22
C GLN A 132 -11.36 6.32 1.89
N SER A 133 -11.00 5.07 2.19
CA SER A 133 -11.90 4.12 2.85
C SER A 133 -12.34 4.63 4.23
N ASN A 134 -11.39 5.17 5.01
CA ASN A 134 -11.67 5.77 6.32
C ASN A 134 -12.56 7.02 6.21
N GLN A 135 -12.38 7.85 5.19
CA GLN A 135 -13.24 9.01 4.95
C GLN A 135 -14.70 8.61 4.71
N HIS A 136 -14.96 7.53 3.96
CA HIS A 136 -16.32 7.04 3.75
C HIS A 136 -16.96 6.53 5.05
N ILE A 137 -16.19 5.83 5.90
CA ILE A 137 -16.68 5.38 7.21
C ILE A 137 -17.02 6.59 8.09
N GLN A 138 -16.11 7.57 8.17
CA GLN A 138 -16.31 8.79 8.96
C GLN A 138 -17.49 9.62 8.45
N ALA A 139 -17.66 9.77 7.14
CA ALA A 139 -18.78 10.51 6.57
C ALA A 139 -20.13 9.86 6.91
N GLN A 140 -20.20 8.53 6.85
CA GLN A 140 -21.41 7.78 7.25
C GLN A 140 -21.70 7.84 8.75
N THR A 141 -20.68 7.95 9.61
CA THR A 141 -20.88 8.08 11.06
C THR A 141 -21.25 9.50 11.48
N ILE A 142 -20.66 10.52 10.85
CA ILE A 142 -20.90 11.93 11.21
C ILE A 142 -22.28 12.39 10.75
N ASN A 143 -22.63 12.18 9.47
CA ASN A 143 -23.91 12.64 8.94
C ASN A 143 -24.37 11.76 7.76
N LEU A 144 -25.01 10.64 8.12
CA LEU A 144 -25.53 9.69 7.15
C LEU A 144 -26.54 10.31 6.15
N PRO A 145 -27.56 11.11 6.59
CA PRO A 145 -28.52 11.68 5.65
C PRO A 145 -27.87 12.57 4.59
N ARG A 146 -26.95 13.45 4.98
CA ARG A 146 -26.23 14.32 4.04
C ARG A 146 -25.39 13.51 3.08
N TYR A 147 -24.66 12.52 3.59
CA TYR A 147 -23.80 11.67 2.78
C TYR A 147 -24.61 10.90 1.72
N LEU A 148 -25.73 10.28 2.11
CA LEU A 148 -26.59 9.56 1.17
C LEU A 148 -27.26 10.49 0.17
N ALA A 149 -27.74 11.66 0.62
CA ALA A 149 -28.30 12.66 -0.28
C ALA A 149 -27.28 13.09 -1.35
N THR A 150 -26.02 13.31 -0.98
CA THR A 150 -24.97 13.62 -1.97
C THR A 150 -24.72 12.45 -2.93
N LEU A 151 -24.68 11.22 -2.42
CA LEU A 151 -24.46 10.04 -3.25
C LEU A 151 -25.58 9.85 -4.29
N PHE A 152 -26.84 9.95 -3.86
CA PHE A 152 -27.99 9.78 -4.74
C PHE A 152 -28.19 10.97 -5.68
N ALA A 153 -27.92 12.19 -5.23
CA ALA A 153 -27.94 13.36 -6.11
C ALA A 153 -26.89 13.24 -7.24
N LEU A 154 -25.71 12.67 -6.96
CA LEU A 154 -24.70 12.42 -7.99
C LEU A 154 -25.18 11.37 -9.02
N ASP A 155 -25.85 10.30 -8.56
CA ASP A 155 -26.42 9.26 -9.43
C ASP A 155 -27.58 9.79 -10.29
N GLU A 156 -28.47 10.59 -9.70
CA GLU A 156 -29.57 11.24 -10.42
C GLU A 156 -29.06 12.17 -11.53
N ASN A 157 -28.01 12.94 -11.23
CA ASN A 157 -27.34 13.80 -12.20
C ASN A 157 -26.42 13.02 -13.18
N SER A 158 -26.41 11.69 -13.12
CA SER A 158 -25.59 10.81 -13.97
C SER A 158 -24.09 11.14 -13.93
N VAL A 159 -23.60 11.65 -12.80
CA VAL A 159 -22.17 11.83 -12.55
C VAL A 159 -21.57 10.46 -12.25
N GLU A 160 -20.54 10.06 -13.01
CA GLU A 160 -19.90 8.77 -12.82
C GLU A 160 -19.21 8.70 -11.45
N ILE A 161 -19.70 7.79 -10.59
CA ILE A 161 -19.07 7.49 -9.32
C ILE A 161 -18.13 6.31 -9.54
N GLY A 162 -16.84 6.49 -9.24
CA GLY A 162 -15.86 5.43 -9.43
C GLY A 162 -16.22 4.16 -8.66
N GLN A 163 -16.07 2.99 -9.30
CA GLN A 163 -16.40 1.66 -8.75
C GLN A 163 -15.77 1.37 -7.38
N LYS A 164 -14.61 1.98 -7.11
CA LYS A 164 -13.93 1.87 -5.81
C LYS A 164 -14.69 2.64 -4.73
N ALA A 165 -15.13 3.85 -5.01
CA ALA A 165 -15.87 4.68 -4.05
C ALA A 165 -17.20 4.02 -3.69
N THR A 166 -17.94 3.48 -4.67
CA THR A 166 -19.17 2.71 -4.42
C THR A 166 -18.90 1.44 -3.62
N ALA A 167 -17.85 0.68 -3.93
CA ALA A 167 -17.43 -0.45 -3.11
C ALA A 167 -17.10 -0.05 -1.65
N CYS A 168 -16.40 1.07 -1.45
CA CYS A 168 -16.11 1.62 -0.13
C CYS A 168 -17.39 2.02 0.62
N VAL A 169 -18.38 2.61 -0.06
CA VAL A 169 -19.67 2.98 0.55
C VAL A 169 -20.35 1.75 1.15
N LEU A 170 -20.42 0.67 0.37
CA LEU A 170 -21.04 -0.59 0.80
C LEU A 170 -20.24 -1.28 1.90
N ALA A 171 -18.91 -1.33 1.76
CA ALA A 171 -18.01 -1.89 2.76
C ALA A 171 -18.12 -1.14 4.10
N ALA A 172 -18.21 0.19 4.07
CA ALA A 172 -18.39 1.02 5.27
C ALA A 172 -19.72 0.73 5.99
N ALA A 173 -20.82 0.54 5.23
CA ALA A 173 -22.11 0.17 5.81
C ALA A 173 -22.06 -1.19 6.51
N TRP A 174 -21.40 -2.19 5.90
CA TRP A 174 -21.17 -3.50 6.51
C TRP A 174 -20.24 -3.46 7.72
N CYS A 175 -19.17 -2.67 7.67
CA CYS A 175 -18.24 -2.48 8.80
C CYS A 175 -18.94 -1.89 10.03
N ARG A 176 -19.94 -1.03 9.82
CA ARG A 176 -20.81 -0.47 10.88
C ARG A 176 -21.90 -1.43 11.37
N HIS A 177 -22.00 -2.63 10.81
CA HIS A 177 -23.11 -3.58 11.02
C HIS A 177 -24.49 -3.01 10.64
N ASP A 178 -24.53 -2.01 9.74
CA ASP A 178 -25.77 -1.40 9.27
C ASP A 178 -26.33 -2.17 8.07
N HIS A 179 -26.89 -3.35 8.37
CA HIS A 179 -27.42 -4.25 7.35
C HIS A 179 -28.63 -3.67 6.60
N ARG A 180 -29.38 -2.76 7.25
CA ARG A 180 -30.52 -2.09 6.61
C ARG A 180 -30.05 -1.14 5.53
N LEU A 181 -29.05 -0.30 5.84
CA LEU A 181 -28.45 0.59 4.85
C LEU A 181 -27.84 -0.21 3.70
N ALA A 182 -27.06 -1.25 3.99
CA ALA A 182 -26.44 -2.08 2.96
C ALA A 182 -27.50 -2.71 2.03
N ASN A 183 -28.59 -3.24 2.58
CA ASN A 183 -29.69 -3.78 1.78
C ASN A 183 -30.36 -2.71 0.90
N ASN A 184 -30.50 -1.48 1.40
CA ASN A 184 -31.04 -0.38 0.60
C ASN A 184 -30.10 0.01 -0.53
N LEU A 185 -28.79 0.12 -0.27
CA LEU A 185 -27.78 0.40 -1.30
C LEU A 185 -27.81 -0.66 -2.41
N LEU A 186 -27.90 -1.95 -2.05
CA LEU A 186 -27.94 -3.07 -3.01
C LEU A 186 -29.18 -3.07 -3.92
N ARG A 187 -30.27 -2.38 -3.53
CA ARG A 187 -31.43 -2.21 -4.41
C ARG A 187 -31.12 -1.28 -5.60
N HIS A 188 -30.17 -0.36 -5.45
CA HIS A 188 -29.72 0.53 -6.52
C HIS A 188 -28.73 -0.19 -7.44
N ARG A 189 -29.25 -1.06 -8.31
CA ARG A 189 -28.46 -1.89 -9.25
C ARG A 189 -27.60 -1.09 -10.23
N ARG A 190 -27.91 0.19 -10.45
CA ARG A 190 -27.11 1.09 -11.29
C ARG A 190 -25.75 1.39 -10.67
N LEU A 191 -25.70 1.57 -9.35
CA LEU A 191 -24.48 1.94 -8.61
C LEU A 191 -23.79 0.73 -7.96
N PHE A 192 -24.57 -0.26 -7.50
CA PHE A 192 -24.08 -1.41 -6.73
C PHE A 192 -24.35 -2.70 -7.50
N THR A 193 -23.48 -3.00 -8.46
CA THR A 193 -23.50 -4.27 -9.19
C THR A 193 -22.67 -5.33 -8.46
N LEU A 194 -22.60 -6.52 -9.04
CA LEU A 194 -21.82 -7.64 -8.49
C LEU A 194 -20.32 -7.31 -8.38
N THR A 195 -19.79 -6.42 -9.24
CA THR A 195 -18.38 -6.02 -9.17
C THR A 195 -18.08 -5.19 -7.92
N GLU A 196 -18.94 -4.26 -7.55
CA GLU A 196 -18.79 -3.43 -6.35
C GLU A 196 -18.97 -4.28 -5.09
N VAL A 197 -19.93 -5.20 -5.11
CA VAL A 197 -20.16 -6.17 -4.03
C VAL A 197 -18.92 -7.04 -3.82
N PHE A 198 -18.37 -7.60 -4.89
CA PHE A 198 -17.16 -8.41 -4.82
C PHE A 198 -15.99 -7.60 -4.26
N LYS A 199 -15.77 -6.38 -4.77
CA LYS A 199 -14.72 -5.48 -4.27
C LYS A 199 -14.89 -5.17 -2.78
N ALA A 200 -16.10 -4.81 -2.36
CA ALA A 200 -16.41 -4.52 -0.95
C ALA A 200 -16.12 -5.72 -0.05
N ILE A 201 -16.50 -6.93 -0.47
CA ILE A 201 -16.20 -8.18 0.26
C ILE A 201 -14.69 -8.40 0.31
N THR A 202 -13.97 -8.27 -0.80
CA THR A 202 -12.51 -8.48 -0.81
C THR A 202 -11.77 -7.53 0.14
N MET A 203 -12.24 -6.28 0.25
CA MET A 203 -11.69 -5.30 1.20
C MET A 203 -11.91 -5.72 2.66
N LEU A 204 -13.11 -6.22 3.00
CA LEU A 204 -13.43 -6.66 4.37
C LEU A 204 -12.77 -8.01 4.73
N ASP A 205 -12.72 -8.95 3.79
CA ASP A 205 -12.13 -10.27 3.99
C ASP A 205 -10.60 -10.23 4.09
N ALA A 206 -9.93 -9.18 3.60
CA ALA A 206 -8.48 -9.01 3.71
C ALA A 206 -8.01 -9.13 5.17
N ALA A 207 -8.69 -8.46 6.10
CA ALA A 207 -8.36 -8.51 7.53
C ALA A 207 -8.52 -9.92 8.12
N ARG A 208 -9.55 -10.66 7.72
CA ARG A 208 -9.76 -12.05 8.14
C ARG A 208 -8.63 -12.95 7.62
N ARG A 209 -8.25 -12.80 6.35
CA ARG A 209 -7.16 -13.56 5.72
C ARG A 209 -5.82 -13.29 6.40
N ILE A 210 -5.52 -12.03 6.72
CA ILE A 210 -4.30 -11.65 7.47
C ILE A 210 -4.21 -12.41 8.81
N ARG A 211 -5.28 -12.41 9.61
CA ARG A 211 -5.30 -13.16 10.89
C ARG A 211 -5.09 -14.66 10.72
N VAL A 212 -5.63 -15.24 9.64
CA VAL A 212 -5.42 -16.66 9.32
C VAL A 212 -3.96 -16.91 8.98
N TYR A 213 -3.35 -16.07 8.14
CA TYR A 213 -1.95 -16.19 7.77
C TYR A 213 -1.00 -15.96 8.95
N GLU A 214 -1.26 -14.99 9.82
CA GLU A 214 -0.49 -14.80 11.06
C GLU A 214 -0.52 -16.04 11.95
N LYS A 215 -1.69 -16.67 12.11
CA LYS A 215 -1.81 -17.93 12.87
C LYS A 215 -1.05 -19.07 12.19
N GLN A 216 -1.09 -19.16 10.87
CA GLN A 216 -0.34 -20.17 10.13
C GLN A 216 1.18 -19.94 10.25
N LEU A 217 1.62 -18.69 10.16
CA LEU A 217 3.03 -18.30 10.28
C LEU A 217 3.59 -18.63 11.66
N LYS A 218 2.86 -18.30 12.74
CA LYS A 218 3.22 -18.70 14.11
C LYS A 218 3.34 -20.21 14.28
N ARG A 219 2.45 -20.99 13.65
CA ARG A 219 2.54 -22.47 13.67
C ARG A 219 3.79 -22.96 12.96
N LEU A 220 4.13 -22.38 11.80
CA LEU A 220 5.30 -22.75 11.03
C LEU A 220 6.61 -22.41 11.75
N GLU A 221 6.67 -21.25 12.41
CA GLU A 221 7.82 -20.84 13.23
C GLU A 221 8.06 -21.78 14.42
N LEU A 222 6.99 -22.21 15.09
CA LEU A 222 7.05 -23.20 16.19
C LEU A 222 7.51 -24.58 15.71
N CYS A 223 7.26 -24.94 14.45
CA CYS A 223 7.59 -26.27 13.95
C CYS A 223 9.08 -26.50 13.66
N GLN A 224 9.93 -25.46 13.57
CA GLN A 224 11.40 -25.47 13.27
C GLN A 224 11.92 -26.41 12.16
N THR A 225 11.08 -27.24 11.57
CA THR A 225 11.37 -28.26 10.56
C THR A 225 10.79 -27.80 9.24
N LYS A 226 11.57 -27.92 8.16
CA LYS A 226 11.15 -27.50 6.82
C LYS A 226 9.83 -28.22 6.47
N PRO A 227 8.76 -27.50 6.11
CA PRO A 227 7.49 -28.13 5.75
C PRO A 227 7.69 -29.05 4.54
N LYS A 228 7.15 -30.27 4.62
CA LYS A 228 7.20 -31.22 3.50
C LYS A 228 6.46 -30.59 2.31
N VAL A 229 7.14 -30.47 1.17
CA VAL A 229 6.55 -29.95 -0.08
C VAL A 229 5.37 -30.85 -0.44
N THR A 230 4.15 -30.34 -0.24
CA THR A 230 2.95 -31.04 -0.68
C THR A 230 2.85 -30.80 -2.17
N LYS A 231 3.21 -31.81 -2.97
CA LYS A 231 3.03 -31.75 -4.43
C LYS A 231 1.53 -31.56 -4.69
N LEU A 232 1.13 -30.41 -5.25
CA LEU A 232 -0.20 -30.23 -5.82
C LEU A 232 -0.38 -31.33 -6.86
N GLY A 233 -1.28 -32.28 -6.57
CA GLY A 233 -1.58 -33.37 -7.47
C GLY A 233 -1.96 -32.79 -8.83
N LYS A 234 -1.32 -33.28 -9.89
CA LYS A 234 -1.68 -32.90 -11.26
C LYS A 234 -3.15 -33.23 -11.45
N ILE A 235 -3.96 -32.21 -11.74
CA ILE A 235 -5.33 -32.39 -12.21
C ILE A 235 -5.23 -33.20 -13.51
N LYS A 236 -5.81 -34.40 -13.54
CA LYS A 236 -5.90 -35.19 -14.77
C LYS A 236 -6.73 -34.38 -15.77
N LYS A 237 -6.15 -34.13 -16.94
CA LYS A 237 -6.88 -33.64 -18.12
C LYS A 237 -8.00 -34.61 -18.49
#